data_AF-A0A936EU68-F1
#
_entry.id   AF-A0A936EU68-F1
#
_cell.length_a   1.000
_cell.length_b   1.000
_cell.length_c   1.000
_cell.angle_alpha   90.00
_cell.angle_beta   90.00
_cell.angle_gamma   90.00
#
_symmetry.space_group_name_H-M   'P 1'
#
loop_
_entity.id
_entity.type
_entity.pdbx_description
1 polymer ?
#
loop_
_entity_poly.entity_id
_entity_poly.type
_entity_poly.pdbx_seq_one_letter_code
_entity_poly.pdbx_strand_id
1 'polypeptide(L)'
;MNPILGWSLAAAAVVGGYFSYGWQGVVLAMSAVVFWLLLQFSRVLRALRTAAGRPMGSIANAVMLQAKLRPGMTLVQILPLTRSLGEKVADEPETFVWTDAGGDRVRVEMRGGRCSAFTLERASVNTAADAPPPA
;
A
#
# COMPACT_ATOMS: atom_id res chain seq x y z
N MET A 1 -10.65 13.33 12.03
CA MET A 1 -11.78 14.22 11.63
C MET A 1 -12.76 13.40 10.82
N ASN A 2 -13.98 13.22 11.33
CA ASN A 2 -14.89 12.18 10.85
C ASN A 2 -15.48 12.55 9.47
N PRO A 3 -15.21 11.76 8.41
CA PRO A 3 -15.66 12.05 7.04
C PRO A 3 -17.18 12.01 6.85
N ILE A 4 -17.88 11.52 7.87
CA ILE A 4 -19.34 11.40 7.96
C ILE A 4 -20.00 12.78 8.19
N LEU A 5 -19.34 13.70 8.91
CA LEU A 5 -19.87 15.06 9.13
C LEU A 5 -19.88 15.92 7.86
N GLY A 6 -18.93 15.69 6.95
CA GLY A 6 -18.92 16.36 5.64
C GLY A 6 -20.04 15.84 4.72
N TRP A 7 -20.40 14.56 4.87
CA TRP A 7 -21.47 13.93 4.12
C TRP A 7 -22.86 14.41 4.52
N SER A 8 -23.10 14.59 5.82
CA SER A 8 -24.39 15.08 6.33
C SER A 8 -24.63 16.55 5.96
N LEU A 9 -23.60 17.41 5.99
CA LEU A 9 -23.75 18.83 5.66
C LEU A 9 -24.01 19.06 4.15
N ALA A 10 -23.34 18.28 3.29
CA ALA A 10 -23.58 18.31 1.84
C ALA A 10 -24.98 17.81 1.47
N ALA A 11 -25.46 16.73 2.11
CA ALA A 11 -26.82 16.24 1.92
C ALA A 11 -27.87 17.25 2.39
N ALA A 12 -27.64 17.92 3.53
CA ALA A 12 -28.54 18.95 4.06
C ALA A 12 -28.64 20.18 3.13
N ALA A 13 -27.53 20.59 2.51
CA ALA A 13 -27.52 21.68 1.54
C ALA A 13 -28.29 21.33 0.24
N VAL A 14 -28.21 20.08 -0.23
CA VAL A 14 -28.95 19.59 -1.41
C VAL A 14 -30.45 19.52 -1.15
N VAL A 15 -30.87 19.04 0.03
CA VAL A 15 -32.29 18.99 0.42
C VAL A 15 -32.87 20.38 0.67
N GLY A 16 -32.09 21.29 1.27
CA GLY A 16 -32.49 22.70 1.46
C GLY A 16 -32.63 23.47 0.14
N GLY A 17 -31.77 23.18 -0.85
CA GLY A 17 -31.87 23.77 -2.20
C GLY A 17 -33.07 23.26 -3.00
N TYR A 18 -33.44 21.98 -2.82
CA TYR A 18 -34.57 21.35 -3.52
C TYR A 18 -35.93 22.00 -3.20
N PHE A 19 -36.12 22.47 -1.96
CA PHE A 19 -37.42 23.00 -1.51
C PHE A 19 -37.73 24.44 -1.97
N SER A 20 -36.76 25.19 -2.50
CA SER A 20 -36.94 26.64 -2.69
C SER A 20 -37.13 27.16 -4.12
N TYR A 21 -36.76 26.44 -5.20
CA TYR A 21 -36.49 27.11 -6.50
C TYR A 21 -36.98 26.46 -7.83
N GLY A 22 -37.86 25.45 -7.84
CA GLY A 22 -38.46 24.94 -9.10
C GLY A 22 -37.45 24.35 -10.11
N TRP A 23 -37.57 24.67 -11.41
CA TRP A 23 -36.68 24.14 -12.50
C TRP A 23 -35.19 24.49 -12.28
N GLN A 24 -34.90 25.62 -11.63
CA GLN A 24 -33.53 26.02 -11.29
C GLN A 24 -32.92 25.10 -10.21
N GLY A 25 -33.76 24.54 -9.33
CA GLY A 25 -33.35 23.55 -8.33
C GLY A 25 -32.87 22.24 -8.97
N VAL A 26 -33.43 21.83 -10.10
CA VAL A 26 -33.00 20.62 -10.83
C VAL A 26 -31.60 20.79 -11.42
N VAL A 27 -31.33 21.95 -12.02
CA VAL A 27 -30.00 22.28 -12.56
C VAL A 27 -28.96 22.34 -11.43
N LEU A 28 -29.34 22.91 -10.28
CA LEU A 28 -28.48 23.00 -9.10
C LEU A 28 -28.23 21.62 -8.47
N ALA A 29 -29.26 20.77 -8.36
CA ALA A 29 -29.14 19.40 -7.87
C ALA A 29 -28.27 18.53 -8.80
N MET A 30 -28.46 18.62 -10.12
CA MET A 30 -27.61 17.94 -11.10
C MET A 30 -26.15 18.38 -10.98
N SER A 31 -25.89 19.68 -10.86
CA SER A 31 -24.55 20.22 -10.68
C SER A 31 -23.92 19.74 -9.36
N ALA A 32 -24.71 19.72 -8.28
CA ALA A 32 -24.27 19.22 -6.98
C ALA A 32 -23.96 17.71 -7.03
N VAL A 33 -24.78 16.90 -7.71
CA VAL A 33 -24.55 15.46 -7.89
C VAL A 33 -23.29 15.20 -8.73
N VAL A 34 -23.09 15.93 -9.83
CA VAL A 34 -21.89 15.79 -10.65
C VAL A 34 -20.65 16.22 -9.88
N PHE A 35 -20.70 17.37 -9.21
CA PHE A 35 -19.62 17.88 -8.36
C PHE A 35 -19.30 16.88 -7.23
N TRP A 36 -20.33 16.30 -6.63
CA TRP A 36 -20.21 15.26 -5.61
C TRP A 36 -19.56 13.99 -6.16
N LEU A 37 -19.99 13.51 -7.33
CA LEU A 37 -19.43 12.34 -7.99
C LEU A 37 -17.95 12.55 -8.33
N LEU A 38 -17.57 13.76 -8.77
CA LEU A 38 -16.17 14.13 -9.02
C LEU A 38 -15.32 14.13 -7.74
N LEU A 39 -15.86 14.58 -6.61
CA LEU A 39 -15.19 14.49 -5.30
C LEU A 39 -15.03 13.04 -4.85
N GLN A 40 -16.07 12.22 -5.02
CA GLN A 40 -16.03 10.79 -4.74
C GLN A 40 -14.95 10.09 -5.60
N PHE A 41 -14.91 10.43 -6.89
CA PHE A 41 -13.92 9.89 -7.84
C PHE A 41 -12.50 10.33 -7.49
N SER A 42 -12.31 11.59 -7.10
CA SER A 42 -11.01 12.12 -6.66
C SER A 42 -10.51 11.40 -5.40
N ARG A 43 -11.41 11.02 -4.49
CA ARG A 43 -11.08 10.26 -3.28
C ARG A 43 -10.62 8.85 -3.62
N VAL A 44 -11.31 8.19 -4.55
CA VAL A 44 -10.95 6.86 -5.06
C VAL A 44 -9.61 6.91 -5.79
N LEU A 45 -9.40 7.87 -6.68
CA LEU A 45 -8.13 8.09 -7.37
C LEU A 45 -6.98 8.35 -6.41
N ARG A 46 -7.20 9.10 -5.32
CA ARG A 46 -6.17 9.35 -4.31
C ARG A 46 -5.83 8.08 -3.53
N ALA A 47 -6.82 7.25 -3.20
CA ALA A 47 -6.60 5.95 -2.57
C ALA A 47 -5.85 4.98 -3.50
N LEU A 48 -6.23 4.94 -4.78
CA LEU A 48 -5.53 4.17 -5.81
C LEU A 48 -4.11 4.67 -6.06
N ARG A 49 -3.88 5.99 -6.06
CA ARG A 49 -2.53 6.57 -6.19
C ARG A 49 -1.65 6.26 -4.99
N THR A 50 -2.22 6.23 -3.79
CA THR A 50 -1.52 5.74 -2.58
C THR A 50 -1.23 4.25 -2.66
N ALA A 51 -2.11 3.45 -3.25
CA ALA A 51 -1.89 2.02 -3.47
C ALA A 51 -0.88 1.72 -4.59
N ALA A 52 -0.91 2.50 -5.67
CA ALA A 52 0.00 2.41 -6.81
C ALA A 52 1.39 2.97 -6.51
N GLY A 53 1.51 3.89 -5.53
CA GLY A 53 2.78 4.31 -4.97
C GLY A 53 3.41 3.30 -4.00
N ARG A 54 2.78 2.13 -3.77
CA ARG A 54 3.39 1.05 -3.00
C ARG A 54 4.26 0.22 -3.94
N PRO A 55 5.60 0.27 -3.83
CA PRO A 55 6.46 -0.56 -4.64
C PRO A 55 6.11 -2.04 -4.42
N MET A 56 6.14 -2.82 -5.50
CA MET A 56 6.03 -4.28 -5.42
C MET A 56 7.04 -4.79 -4.37
N GLY A 57 6.61 -5.68 -3.47
CA GLY A 57 7.43 -6.14 -2.34
C GLY A 57 7.38 -5.27 -1.08
N SER A 58 6.54 -4.23 -1.00
CA SER A 58 6.41 -3.48 0.26
C SER A 58 5.76 -4.29 1.39
N ILE A 59 6.29 -4.17 2.61
CA ILE A 59 5.75 -4.76 3.85
C ILE A 59 5.57 -3.70 4.94
N ALA A 60 4.73 -3.99 5.92
CA ALA A 60 4.43 -3.04 7.00
C ALA A 60 5.61 -2.84 7.97
N ASN A 61 6.37 -3.90 8.26
CA ASN A 61 7.53 -3.87 9.15
C ASN A 61 8.42 -5.09 8.87
N ALA A 62 9.68 -4.86 8.52
CA ALA A 62 10.65 -5.91 8.18
C ALA A 62 11.00 -6.80 9.37
N VAL A 63 11.19 -6.22 10.55
CA VAL A 63 11.51 -6.95 11.79
C VAL A 63 10.37 -7.88 12.19
N MET A 64 9.12 -7.42 12.08
CA MET A 64 7.95 -8.23 12.43
C MET A 64 7.81 -9.45 11.49
N LEU A 65 8.11 -9.28 10.20
CA LEU A 65 8.12 -10.38 9.26
C LEU A 65 9.24 -11.37 9.61
N GLN A 66 10.46 -10.88 9.80
CA GLN A 66 11.61 -11.70 10.18
C GLN A 66 11.37 -12.51 11.46
N ALA A 67 10.71 -11.93 12.47
CA ALA A 67 10.36 -12.63 13.71
C ALA A 67 9.33 -13.76 13.51
N LYS A 68 8.48 -13.67 12.49
CA LYS A 68 7.46 -14.67 12.17
C LYS A 68 7.96 -15.74 11.19
N LEU A 69 9.01 -15.45 10.43
CA LEU A 69 9.60 -16.38 9.48
C LEU A 69 10.29 -17.53 10.21
N ARG A 70 10.14 -18.73 9.65
CA ARG A 70 10.82 -19.93 10.12
C ARG A 70 11.33 -20.73 8.91
N PRO A 71 12.50 -21.40 9.04
CA PRO A 71 12.96 -22.32 8.00
C PRO A 71 11.90 -23.40 7.75
N GLY A 72 11.71 -23.77 6.49
CA GLY A 72 10.75 -24.78 6.05
C GLY A 72 9.36 -24.26 5.68
N MET A 73 9.04 -22.98 5.94
CA MET A 73 7.79 -22.35 5.50
C MET A 73 7.71 -22.28 3.97
N THR A 74 6.52 -22.47 3.40
CA THR A 74 6.29 -22.32 1.95
C THR A 74 5.93 -20.89 1.58
N LEU A 75 6.10 -20.51 0.31
CA LEU A 75 5.69 -19.17 -0.17
C LEU A 75 4.21 -18.88 0.15
N VAL A 76 3.36 -19.90 0.02
CA VAL A 76 1.92 -19.84 0.31
C VAL A 76 1.63 -19.53 1.79
N GLN A 77 2.49 -19.95 2.72
CA GLN A 77 2.39 -19.61 4.14
C GLN A 77 2.92 -18.20 4.46
N ILE A 78 3.86 -17.70 3.65
CA ILE A 78 4.50 -16.39 3.82
C ILE A 78 3.62 -15.27 3.23
N LEU A 79 2.96 -15.51 2.10
CA LEU A 79 2.08 -14.58 1.38
C LEU A 79 1.03 -13.86 2.27
N PRO A 80 0.30 -14.56 3.16
CA PRO A 80 -0.64 -13.90 4.08
C PRO A 80 0.03 -12.98 5.10
N LEU A 81 1.28 -13.26 5.48
CA LEU A 81 2.04 -12.47 6.44
C LEU A 81 2.55 -11.16 5.83
N THR A 82 2.99 -11.21 4.57
CA THR A 82 3.52 -10.06 3.84
C THR A 82 2.43 -9.23 3.16
N ARG A 83 1.32 -9.88 2.77
CA ARG A 83 0.28 -9.33 1.89
C ARG A 83 0.83 -8.82 0.56
N SER A 84 1.98 -9.33 0.15
CA SER A 84 2.65 -9.01 -1.12
C SER A 84 3.52 -10.17 -1.58
N LEU A 85 3.60 -10.37 -2.90
CA LEU A 85 4.34 -11.49 -3.51
C LEU A 85 5.86 -11.44 -3.28
N GLY A 86 6.41 -10.29 -2.91
CA GLY A 86 7.86 -10.07 -2.82
C GLY A 86 8.46 -9.72 -4.17
N GLU A 87 9.57 -9.00 -4.15
CA GLU A 87 10.39 -8.74 -5.33
C GLU A 87 11.35 -9.92 -5.51
N LYS A 88 11.32 -10.59 -6.66
CA LYS A 88 12.26 -11.68 -6.94
C LYS A 88 13.60 -11.09 -7.40
N VAL A 89 14.67 -11.40 -6.69
CA VAL A 89 16.01 -10.80 -6.90
C VAL A 89 17.04 -11.81 -7.41
N ALA A 90 16.84 -13.11 -7.16
CA ALA A 90 17.68 -14.17 -7.70
C ALA A 90 16.86 -15.43 -8.01
N ASP A 91 17.32 -16.22 -8.98
CA ASP A 91 16.70 -17.48 -9.38
C ASP A 91 17.30 -18.71 -8.69
N GLU A 92 18.60 -18.71 -8.34
CA GLU A 92 19.28 -19.86 -7.76
C GLU A 92 20.28 -19.44 -6.64
N PRO A 93 19.95 -19.66 -5.35
CA PRO A 93 18.65 -20.08 -4.84
C PRO A 93 17.58 -19.00 -5.08
N GLU A 94 16.34 -19.43 -5.30
CA GLU A 94 15.24 -18.51 -5.59
C GLU A 94 15.03 -17.54 -4.42
N THR A 95 15.28 -16.26 -4.63
CA THR A 95 15.36 -15.28 -3.55
C THR A 95 14.33 -14.18 -3.72
N PHE A 96 13.51 -14.00 -2.69
CA PHE A 96 12.49 -12.95 -2.60
C PHE A 96 12.87 -11.90 -1.57
N VAL A 97 12.63 -10.64 -1.90
CA VAL A 97 12.92 -9.50 -1.04
C VAL A 97 11.63 -8.72 -0.77
N TRP A 98 11.46 -8.33 0.48
CA TRP A 98 10.45 -7.38 0.90
C TRP A 98 11.08 -6.19 1.58
N THR A 99 10.60 -4.99 1.31
CA THR A 99 11.14 -3.74 1.85
C THR A 99 10.06 -3.03 2.67
N ASP A 100 10.38 -2.57 3.87
CA ASP A 100 9.46 -1.76 4.66
C ASP A 100 9.59 -0.26 4.39
N ALA A 101 8.70 0.55 4.99
CA ALA A 101 8.71 2.00 4.81
C ALA A 101 9.94 2.69 5.45
N GLY A 102 10.64 2.02 6.36
CA GLY A 102 11.89 2.48 6.96
C GLY A 102 13.13 2.17 6.12
N GLY A 103 12.97 1.44 5.01
CA GLY A 103 14.06 1.01 4.14
C GLY A 103 14.72 -0.31 4.57
N ASP A 104 14.25 -0.95 5.65
CA ASP A 104 14.74 -2.25 6.06
C ASP A 104 14.19 -3.32 5.10
N ARG A 105 15.04 -4.27 4.71
CA ARG A 105 14.72 -5.32 3.74
C ARG A 105 14.80 -6.69 4.40
N VAL A 106 13.86 -7.57 4.07
CA VAL A 106 13.92 -8.99 4.43
C VAL A 106 14.15 -9.78 3.16
N ARG A 107 15.30 -10.44 3.11
CA ARG A 107 15.64 -11.40 2.06
C ARG A 107 15.25 -12.80 2.53
N VAL A 108 14.52 -13.54 1.71
CA VAL A 108 14.13 -14.92 1.95
C VAL A 108 14.59 -15.77 0.78
N GLU A 109 15.42 -16.74 1.07
CA GLU A 109 15.89 -17.74 0.12
C GLU A 109 14.98 -18.95 0.15
N MET A 110 14.60 -19.42 -1.03
CA MET A 110 13.71 -20.54 -1.26
C MET A 110 14.48 -21.63 -2.00
N ARG A 111 14.40 -22.87 -1.50
CA ARG A 111 14.90 -24.07 -2.15
C ARG A 111 13.80 -25.13 -2.17
N GLY A 112 13.50 -25.67 -3.35
CA GLY A 112 12.41 -26.65 -3.50
C GLY A 112 11.05 -26.14 -3.00
N GLY A 113 10.76 -24.84 -3.17
CA GLY A 113 9.51 -24.22 -2.75
C GLY A 113 9.37 -23.95 -1.25
N ARG A 114 10.44 -24.11 -0.47
CA ARG A 114 10.48 -23.85 0.98
C ARG A 114 11.56 -22.85 1.34
N CYS A 115 11.29 -22.03 2.34
CA CYS A 115 12.23 -21.09 2.93
C CYS A 115 13.41 -21.85 3.53
N SER A 116 14.60 -21.72 2.95
CA SER A 116 15.83 -22.32 3.44
C SER A 116 16.54 -21.39 4.43
N ALA A 117 16.58 -20.09 4.10
CA ALA A 117 17.24 -19.08 4.91
C ALA A 117 16.51 -17.74 4.76
N PHE A 118 16.67 -16.87 5.76
CA PHE A 118 16.19 -15.50 5.68
C PHE A 118 17.13 -14.58 6.42
N THR A 119 17.27 -13.35 5.95
CA THR A 119 18.16 -12.34 6.52
C THR A 119 17.46 -10.99 6.54
N LEU A 120 17.62 -10.27 7.65
CA LEU A 120 17.16 -8.89 7.79
C LEU A 120 18.33 -7.96 7.46
N GLU A 121 18.18 -7.19 6.40
CA GLU A 121 19.09 -6.12 6.00
C GLU A 121 18.53 -4.80 6.51
N ARG A 122 19.24 -4.18 7.45
CA ARG A 122 18.84 -2.85 7.95
C ARG A 122 19.37 -1.76 7.04
N ALA A 123 18.57 -0.73 6.80
CA ALA A 123 18.91 0.40 5.93
C ALA A 123 20.25 1.06 6.31
N SER A 124 20.60 1.08 7.59
CA SER A 124 21.83 1.69 8.11
C SER A 124 23.11 0.87 7.87
N VAL A 125 23.00 -0.43 7.57
CA VAL A 125 24.16 -1.32 7.40
C VAL A 125 24.60 -1.41 5.92
N ASN A 126 23.68 -1.21 4.98
CA ASN A 126 23.97 -1.40 3.56
C ASN A 126 24.66 -0.21 2.86
N THR A 127 24.81 0.93 3.53
CA THR A 127 25.56 2.08 2.98
C THR A 127 27.08 1.82 2.94
N ALA A 128 27.60 0.84 3.69
CA ALA A 128 29.04 0.56 3.77
C ALA A 128 29.55 -0.46 2.73
N ALA A 129 28.67 -1.22 2.06
CA ALA A 129 29.06 -2.30 1.14
C ALA A 129 29.19 -1.86 -0.33
N ASP A 130 28.77 -0.64 -0.66
CA ASP A 130 28.82 -0.06 -2.02
C ASP A 130 29.89 1.04 -2.18
N ALA A 131 30.78 1.20 -1.19
CA ALA A 131 31.90 2.13 -1.31
C ALA A 131 33.02 1.48 -2.14
N PRO A 132 33.43 2.05 -3.29
CA PRO A 132 34.59 1.56 -4.04
C PRO A 132 35.84 1.61 -3.14
N PRO A 133 36.74 0.61 -3.24
CA PRO A 133 37.97 0.62 -2.46
C PRO A 133 38.76 1.91 -2.73
N PRO A 134 39.30 2.59 -1.70
CA PRO A 134 40.17 3.73 -1.91
C PRO A 134 41.41 3.28 -2.69
N ALA A 135 41.73 4.04 -3.74
CA ALA A 135 42.89 3.85 -4.62
C ALA A 135 44.23 4.01 -3.90
#